data_AF-A0A3S0ZA17-F1
#
_entry.id   AF-A0A3S0ZA17-F1
#
_cell.length_a   1.000
_cell.length_b   1.000
_cell.length_c   1.000
_cell.angle_alpha   90.00
_cell.angle_beta   90.00
_cell.angle_gamma   90.00
#
_symmetry.space_group_name_H-M   'P 1'
#
loop_
_entity.id
_entity.type
_entity.pdbx_description
1 polymer ?
#
loop_
_entity_poly.entity_id
_entity_poly.type
_entity_poly.pdbx_seq_one_letter_code
_entity_poly.pdbx_strand_id
1 'polypeptide(L)'
;MFKVAASTFRFTLGAICLFCLQNYAESVEYNIPVEKSYTITLPANVTSTIQTGGLDIEGARFVVIQIHSQRKTLILSSTKTFNVDFTKEGTNIGLVTLLKVNQDKATWYVKTNSSCNVTASVIVQLYTYDSPIPGGCNQVFNLELDQSVVVDHGRPYRAHIFFQWANQATPQREDLPKCENSQIIANLEYEVYVYFMQGRDLSEVSFLRAVQRMLRPEDVAAHGTKICSLTNGPTAKSQVSVTAREAQGAVYSILVRRKDTGHSATYTTIGAYACNIDAGECSLD
;
A
#
# COMPACT_ATOMS: atom_id res chain seq x y z
N MET A 1 16.97 32.90 -32.12
CA MET A 1 17.28 33.95 -31.15
C MET A 1 16.02 34.23 -30.34
N PHE A 2 15.73 33.42 -29.30
CA PHE A 2 14.54 33.57 -28.46
C PHE A 2 14.94 34.27 -27.16
N LYS A 3 14.33 35.42 -26.88
CA LYS A 3 14.52 36.21 -25.65
C LYS A 3 13.76 35.55 -24.50
N VAL A 4 14.47 35.15 -23.46
CA VAL A 4 13.90 34.83 -22.15
C VAL A 4 13.79 36.14 -21.37
N ALA A 5 12.57 36.50 -20.96
CA ALA A 5 12.33 37.66 -20.10
C ALA A 5 12.60 37.27 -18.64
N ALA A 6 13.62 37.87 -18.04
CA ALA A 6 13.87 37.79 -16.60
C ALA A 6 12.99 38.82 -15.88
N SER A 7 12.01 38.37 -15.10
CA SER A 7 11.27 39.21 -14.16
C SER A 7 11.93 39.13 -12.78
N THR A 8 12.45 40.26 -12.31
CA THR A 8 12.93 40.47 -10.95
C THR A 8 11.76 40.57 -9.98
N PHE A 9 11.66 39.65 -9.01
CA PHE A 9 10.73 39.73 -7.88
C PHE A 9 11.47 40.21 -6.61
N ARG A 10 10.93 41.26 -5.96
CA ARG A 10 11.37 41.73 -4.65
C ARG A 10 10.71 40.88 -3.56
N PHE A 11 11.51 40.34 -2.64
CA PHE A 11 11.03 39.62 -1.46
C PHE A 11 10.78 40.59 -0.29
N THR A 12 9.56 40.56 0.26
CA THR A 12 9.25 40.97 1.64
C THR A 12 9.35 39.75 2.54
N LEU A 13 10.10 39.87 3.66
CA LEU A 13 10.28 38.81 4.66
C LEU A 13 8.92 38.34 5.21
N GLY A 14 8.62 37.05 5.06
CA GLY A 14 7.48 36.42 5.73
C GLY A 14 6.78 35.33 4.92
N ALA A 15 7.52 34.29 4.52
CA ALA A 15 7.08 32.92 4.20
C ALA A 15 8.14 32.29 3.30
N ILE A 16 8.88 31.31 3.82
CA ILE A 16 9.74 30.44 3.00
C ILE A 16 8.79 29.50 2.25
N CYS A 17 8.22 29.97 1.14
CA CYS A 17 7.60 29.10 0.17
C CYS A 17 8.75 28.46 -0.62
N LEU A 18 9.09 27.20 -0.31
CA LEU A 18 9.98 26.42 -1.14
C LEU A 18 9.34 26.30 -2.53
N PHE A 19 9.79 27.11 -3.48
CA PHE A 19 9.40 26.99 -4.88
C PHE A 19 9.99 25.66 -5.41
N CYS A 20 9.13 24.66 -5.59
CA CYS A 20 9.47 23.50 -6.40
C CYS A 20 9.68 23.99 -7.83
N LEU A 21 10.92 23.88 -8.33
CA LEU A 21 11.20 24.07 -9.75
C LEU A 21 10.36 23.04 -10.53
N GLN A 22 9.36 23.51 -11.26
CA GLN A 22 8.56 22.69 -12.15
C GLN A 22 9.43 22.26 -13.33
N ASN A 23 10.07 21.11 -13.22
CA ASN A 23 10.53 20.39 -14.40
C ASN A 23 9.31 19.68 -14.99
N TYR A 24 8.90 20.09 -16.19
CA TYR A 24 7.90 19.38 -16.97
C TYR A 24 8.51 18.02 -17.34
N ALA A 25 8.17 16.99 -16.58
CA ALA A 25 8.71 15.66 -16.80
C ALA A 25 7.89 14.93 -17.87
N GLU A 26 8.57 14.23 -18.77
CA GLU A 26 7.93 13.25 -19.63
C GLU A 26 7.43 12.06 -18.79
N SER A 27 6.47 11.28 -19.31
CA SER A 27 5.99 10.07 -18.64
C SER A 27 7.16 9.13 -18.34
N VAL A 28 7.31 8.74 -17.06
CA VAL A 28 8.40 7.86 -16.63
C VAL A 28 7.91 6.41 -16.57
N GLU A 29 8.75 5.49 -17.00
CA GLU A 29 8.52 4.04 -16.90
C GLU A 29 9.44 3.42 -15.85
N TYR A 30 8.86 2.64 -14.93
CA TYR A 30 9.56 1.94 -13.88
C TYR A 30 9.43 0.43 -14.09
N ASN A 31 10.57 -0.25 -14.21
CA ASN A 31 10.62 -1.71 -14.22
C ASN A 31 10.95 -2.19 -12.81
N ILE A 32 9.95 -2.76 -12.13
CA ILE A 32 10.04 -3.19 -10.73
C ILE A 32 10.02 -4.72 -10.68
N PRO A 33 11.16 -5.37 -10.39
CA PRO A 33 11.21 -6.81 -10.14
C PRO A 33 10.33 -7.22 -8.96
N VAL A 34 9.84 -8.46 -9.01
CA VAL A 34 9.09 -9.07 -7.90
C VAL A 34 9.97 -9.24 -6.65
N GLU A 35 9.33 -9.30 -5.47
CA GLU A 35 9.90 -9.63 -4.16
C GLU A 35 10.92 -8.63 -3.58
N LYS A 36 11.12 -7.49 -4.23
CA LYS A 36 12.01 -6.43 -3.74
C LYS A 36 11.36 -5.06 -3.80
N SER A 37 11.50 -4.30 -2.71
CA SER A 37 11.04 -2.91 -2.66
C SER A 37 12.09 -1.95 -3.21
N TYR A 38 11.62 -0.86 -3.82
CA TYR A 38 12.44 0.19 -4.42
C TYR A 38 11.90 1.56 -4.02
N THR A 39 12.80 2.52 -3.85
CA THR A 39 12.43 3.93 -3.73
C THR A 39 12.46 4.56 -5.12
N ILE A 40 11.35 5.18 -5.51
CA ILE A 40 11.16 5.86 -6.80
C ILE A 40 10.75 7.32 -6.58
N THR A 41 10.91 8.15 -7.61
CA THR A 41 10.51 9.57 -7.59
C THR A 41 9.43 9.82 -8.62
N LEU A 42 8.17 9.88 -8.20
CA LEU A 42 7.06 10.16 -9.10
C LEU A 42 7.08 11.64 -9.53
N PRO A 43 7.09 11.93 -10.84
CA PRO A 43 7.01 13.30 -11.32
C PRO A 43 5.66 13.96 -10.99
N ALA A 44 5.69 15.25 -10.68
CA ALA A 44 4.49 16.06 -10.50
C ALA A 44 3.63 16.09 -11.76
N ASN A 45 2.30 16.01 -11.62
CA ASN A 45 1.31 16.19 -12.70
C ASN A 45 1.47 15.27 -13.93
N VAL A 46 2.20 14.17 -13.81
CA VAL A 46 2.50 13.25 -14.92
C VAL A 46 2.11 11.83 -14.51
N THR A 47 1.49 11.11 -15.43
CA THR A 47 1.22 9.67 -15.25
C THR A 47 2.48 8.89 -15.57
N SER A 48 2.98 8.15 -14.57
CA SER A 48 4.05 7.18 -14.74
C SER A 48 3.49 5.77 -14.94
N THR A 49 4.27 4.92 -15.57
CA THR A 49 3.93 3.49 -15.78
C THR A 49 4.84 2.63 -14.92
N ILE A 50 4.27 1.66 -14.23
CA ILE A 50 5.02 0.64 -13.47
C ILE A 50 4.79 -0.70 -14.15
N GLN A 51 5.86 -1.42 -14.44
CA GLN A 51 5.81 -2.73 -15.07
C GLN A 51 6.65 -3.74 -14.31
N THR A 52 6.25 -4.99 -14.41
CA THR A 52 7.01 -6.14 -13.93
C THR A 52 6.94 -7.26 -14.96
N GLY A 53 7.94 -8.14 -14.96
CA GLY A 53 8.05 -9.30 -15.85
C GLY A 53 8.51 -10.54 -15.08
N GLY A 54 8.56 -11.69 -15.75
CA GLY A 54 8.94 -12.96 -15.12
C GLY A 54 7.80 -13.53 -14.26
N LEU A 55 6.55 -13.31 -14.69
CA LEU A 55 5.36 -13.76 -13.97
C LEU A 55 4.87 -15.14 -14.41
N ASP A 56 5.37 -15.65 -15.54
CA ASP A 56 5.01 -16.96 -16.09
C ASP A 56 5.84 -18.07 -15.40
N ILE A 57 5.55 -18.27 -14.11
CA ILE A 57 6.09 -19.37 -13.31
C ILE A 57 4.97 -20.36 -12.96
N GLU A 58 5.34 -21.60 -12.70
CA GLU A 58 4.39 -22.63 -12.32
C GLU A 58 3.59 -22.21 -11.06
N GLY A 59 2.28 -22.33 -11.16
CA GLY A 59 1.35 -22.02 -10.07
C GLY A 59 1.12 -20.53 -9.80
N ALA A 60 1.78 -19.60 -10.51
CA ALA A 60 1.49 -18.17 -10.40
C ALA A 60 0.02 -17.87 -10.64
N ARG A 61 -0.59 -17.06 -9.77
CA ARG A 61 -2.04 -16.79 -9.84
C ARG A 61 -2.40 -15.33 -9.78
N PHE A 62 -1.71 -14.55 -8.95
CA PHE A 62 -1.97 -13.13 -8.83
C PHE A 62 -0.70 -12.40 -8.40
N VAL A 63 -0.65 -11.13 -8.73
CA VAL A 63 0.42 -10.22 -8.35
C VAL A 63 -0.17 -9.06 -7.57
N VAL A 64 0.56 -8.63 -6.57
CA VAL A 64 0.21 -7.51 -5.70
C VAL A 64 1.24 -6.41 -5.91
N ILE A 65 0.77 -5.21 -6.21
CA ILE A 65 1.59 -3.99 -6.15
C ILE A 65 1.19 -3.20 -4.92
N GLN A 66 2.17 -2.69 -4.18
CA GLN A 66 1.95 -1.68 -3.13
C GLN A 66 2.87 -0.48 -3.37
N ILE A 67 2.37 0.72 -3.11
CA ILE A 67 3.12 1.96 -3.19
C ILE A 67 2.81 2.87 -2.00
N HIS A 68 3.86 3.45 -1.42
CA HIS A 68 3.81 4.18 -0.17
C HIS A 68 4.55 5.50 -0.27
N SER A 69 3.90 6.59 0.08
CA SER A 69 4.46 7.92 0.31
C SER A 69 4.18 8.34 1.75
N GLN A 70 4.97 9.27 2.31
CA GLN A 70 4.72 9.73 3.67
C GLN A 70 3.50 10.66 3.76
N ARG A 71 3.40 11.61 2.82
CA ARG A 71 2.45 12.75 2.93
C ARG A 71 1.57 12.95 1.71
N LYS A 72 2.13 12.74 0.52
CA LYS A 72 1.46 13.13 -0.73
C LYS A 72 0.62 12.01 -1.28
N THR A 73 -0.66 12.28 -1.51
CA THR A 73 -1.58 11.32 -2.08
C THR A 73 -1.10 10.82 -3.44
N LEU A 74 -1.14 9.50 -3.58
CA LEU A 74 -0.87 8.76 -4.80
C LEU A 74 -2.19 8.23 -5.34
N ILE A 75 -2.26 8.09 -6.66
CA ILE A 75 -3.39 7.48 -7.36
C ILE A 75 -2.81 6.35 -8.21
N LEU A 76 -3.17 5.11 -7.90
CA LEU A 76 -2.68 3.90 -8.56
C LEU A 76 -3.84 3.21 -9.30
N SER A 77 -3.64 2.82 -10.55
CA SER A 77 -4.65 2.12 -11.34
C SER A 77 -4.06 0.97 -12.16
N SER A 78 -4.85 -0.07 -12.41
CA SER A 78 -4.55 -1.10 -13.41
C SER A 78 -4.90 -0.67 -14.84
N THR A 79 -5.51 0.51 -15.03
CA THR A 79 -5.92 1.05 -16.33
C THR A 79 -5.40 2.47 -16.56
N LYS A 80 -5.12 2.84 -17.81
CA LYS A 80 -4.63 4.20 -18.16
C LYS A 80 -5.65 5.31 -17.88
N THR A 81 -6.93 4.96 -17.83
CA THR A 81 -8.05 5.91 -17.70
C THR A 81 -8.40 6.23 -16.25
N PHE A 82 -7.85 5.50 -15.27
CA PHE A 82 -8.13 5.67 -13.84
C PHE A 82 -9.63 5.58 -13.50
N ASN A 83 -10.32 4.60 -14.08
CA ASN A 83 -11.70 4.31 -13.69
C ASN A 83 -11.74 3.85 -12.21
N VAL A 84 -12.78 4.25 -11.49
CA VAL A 84 -12.98 4.02 -10.05
C VAL A 84 -12.92 2.54 -9.67
N ASP A 85 -13.40 1.65 -10.55
CA ASP A 85 -13.40 0.18 -10.32
C ASP A 85 -12.01 -0.45 -10.43
N PHE A 86 -11.02 0.33 -10.87
CA PHE A 86 -9.65 -0.11 -11.11
C PHE A 86 -8.62 0.82 -10.46
N THR A 87 -9.05 1.73 -9.59
CA THR A 87 -8.19 2.80 -9.07
C THR A 87 -8.28 2.87 -7.55
N LYS A 88 -7.12 3.05 -6.92
CA LYS A 88 -7.00 3.37 -5.50
C LYS A 88 -6.27 4.69 -5.31
N GLU A 89 -6.71 5.45 -4.30
CA GLU A 89 -6.12 6.72 -3.92
C GLU A 89 -5.76 6.72 -2.43
N GLY A 90 -4.60 7.27 -2.09
CA GLY A 90 -4.10 7.36 -0.71
C GLY A 90 -2.58 7.50 -0.63
N THR A 91 -2.03 7.57 0.58
CA THR A 91 -0.57 7.59 0.82
C THR A 91 0.03 6.19 0.90
N ASN A 92 -0.77 5.20 1.27
CA ASN A 92 -0.39 3.79 1.30
C ASN A 92 -1.48 3.03 0.54
N ILE A 93 -1.18 2.57 -0.67
CA ILE A 93 -2.15 1.95 -1.56
C ILE A 93 -1.58 0.72 -2.23
N GLY A 94 -2.45 -0.21 -2.60
CA GLY A 94 -2.05 -1.35 -3.39
C GLY A 94 -3.19 -1.89 -4.25
N LEU A 95 -2.84 -2.70 -5.25
CA LEU A 95 -3.78 -3.39 -6.13
C LEU A 95 -3.43 -4.87 -6.24
N VAL A 96 -4.47 -5.71 -6.26
CA VAL A 96 -4.36 -7.12 -6.63
C VAL A 96 -4.68 -7.25 -8.11
N THR A 97 -3.84 -7.96 -8.86
CA THR A 97 -4.08 -8.27 -10.28
C THR A 97 -4.03 -9.77 -10.48
N LEU A 98 -5.17 -10.35 -10.85
CA LEU A 98 -5.23 -11.77 -11.24
C LEU A 98 -4.49 -11.96 -12.56
N LEU A 99 -3.63 -12.98 -12.61
CA LEU A 99 -2.87 -13.33 -13.80
C LEU A 99 -3.71 -14.18 -14.75
N LYS A 100 -3.64 -13.86 -16.04
CA LYS A 100 -4.13 -14.71 -17.10
C LYS A 100 -3.15 -15.85 -17.37
N VAL A 101 -3.63 -16.87 -18.06
CA VAL A 101 -2.79 -18.00 -18.50
C VAL A 101 -1.63 -17.48 -19.35
N ASN A 102 -0.41 -17.91 -19.00
CA ASN A 102 0.85 -17.52 -19.66
C ASN A 102 1.11 -16.00 -19.66
N GLN A 103 0.55 -15.26 -18.69
CA GLN A 103 0.81 -13.83 -18.56
C GLN A 103 2.17 -13.60 -17.90
N ASP A 104 3.16 -13.19 -18.69
CA ASP A 104 4.50 -12.91 -18.18
C ASP A 104 4.68 -11.48 -17.63
N LYS A 105 3.79 -10.54 -17.98
CA LYS A 105 3.92 -9.12 -17.61
C LYS A 105 2.68 -8.56 -16.95
N ALA A 106 2.87 -7.63 -16.02
CA ALA A 106 1.80 -6.81 -15.47
C ALA A 106 2.19 -5.33 -15.51
N THR A 107 1.20 -4.48 -15.73
CA THR A 107 1.37 -3.03 -15.90
C THR A 107 0.35 -2.29 -15.06
N TRP A 108 0.82 -1.26 -14.36
CA TRP A 108 0.01 -0.31 -13.60
C TRP A 108 0.39 1.13 -13.96
N TYR A 109 -0.50 2.04 -13.63
CA TYR A 109 -0.37 3.46 -13.88
C TYR A 109 -0.48 4.21 -12.58
N VAL A 110 0.43 5.14 -12.35
CA VAL A 110 0.47 5.91 -11.10
C VAL A 110 0.65 7.38 -11.40
N LYS A 111 -0.06 8.22 -10.65
CA LYS A 111 0.12 9.66 -10.65
C LYS A 111 -0.02 10.21 -9.25
N THR A 112 0.38 11.45 -9.06
CA THR A 112 0.14 12.22 -7.84
C THR A 112 -0.60 13.50 -8.19
N ASN A 113 -1.44 13.98 -7.29
CA ASN A 113 -2.05 15.30 -7.36
C ASN A 113 -1.12 16.41 -6.84
N SER A 114 0.10 16.06 -6.43
CA SER A 114 1.08 17.03 -5.94
C SER A 114 1.67 17.87 -7.07
N SER A 115 1.90 19.15 -6.77
CA SER A 115 2.64 20.09 -7.62
C SER A 115 4.16 19.87 -7.60
N CYS A 116 4.66 18.99 -6.72
CA CYS A 116 6.07 18.63 -6.60
C CYS A 116 6.26 17.13 -6.84
N ASN A 117 7.49 16.74 -7.18
CA ASN A 117 7.83 15.32 -7.27
C ASN A 117 7.65 14.65 -5.91
N VAL A 118 7.22 13.39 -5.92
CA VAL A 118 6.92 12.62 -4.71
C VAL A 118 7.85 11.42 -4.62
N THR A 119 8.59 11.32 -3.53
CA THR A 119 9.33 10.09 -3.18
C THR A 119 8.34 9.03 -2.72
N ALA A 120 8.44 7.83 -3.26
CA ALA A 120 7.60 6.71 -2.86
C ALA A 120 8.42 5.41 -2.78
N SER A 121 8.02 4.50 -1.88
CA SER A 121 8.47 3.11 -1.89
C SER A 121 7.45 2.27 -2.64
N VAL A 122 7.91 1.45 -3.59
CA VAL A 122 7.09 0.52 -4.37
C VAL A 122 7.60 -0.91 -4.17
N ILE A 123 6.70 -1.88 -4.12
CA ILE A 123 7.00 -3.31 -4.17
C ILE A 123 5.98 -4.01 -5.07
N VAL A 124 6.45 -5.07 -5.73
CA VAL A 124 5.59 -6.02 -6.44
C VAL A 124 5.83 -7.41 -5.85
N GLN A 125 4.77 -8.13 -5.53
CA GLN A 125 4.83 -9.46 -4.92
C GLN A 125 4.02 -10.45 -5.77
N LEU A 126 4.63 -11.58 -6.08
CA LEU A 126 4.03 -12.63 -6.90
C LEU A 126 3.56 -13.78 -6.01
N TYR A 127 2.30 -14.16 -6.18
CA TYR A 127 1.67 -15.20 -5.38
C TYR A 127 1.15 -16.34 -6.24
N THR A 128 1.24 -17.54 -5.68
CA THR A 128 0.72 -18.77 -6.30
C THR A 128 -0.73 -19.04 -5.92
N TYR A 129 -1.36 -20.02 -6.56
CA TYR A 129 -2.70 -20.49 -6.18
C TYR A 129 -2.77 -21.09 -4.76
N ASP A 130 -1.63 -21.37 -4.12
CA ASP A 130 -1.57 -21.83 -2.72
C ASP A 130 -1.65 -20.69 -1.71
N SER A 131 -1.53 -19.45 -2.17
CA SER A 131 -1.55 -18.26 -1.32
C SER A 131 -2.99 -17.73 -1.14
N PRO A 132 -3.33 -17.17 0.03
CA PRO A 132 -4.58 -16.42 0.18
C PRO A 132 -4.55 -15.11 -0.61
N ILE A 133 -5.71 -14.65 -1.09
CA ILE A 133 -5.89 -13.34 -1.74
C ILE A 133 -6.35 -12.32 -0.69
N PRO A 134 -5.50 -11.40 -0.24
CA PRO A 134 -5.87 -10.37 0.73
C PRO A 134 -7.04 -9.52 0.21
N GLY A 135 -8.09 -9.37 1.02
CA GLY A 135 -9.26 -8.58 0.65
C GLY A 135 -10.10 -9.18 -0.50
N GLY A 136 -9.91 -10.45 -0.84
CA GLY A 136 -10.64 -11.13 -1.92
C GLY A 136 -12.13 -11.35 -1.67
N CYS A 137 -12.63 -10.97 -0.49
CA CYS A 137 -14.05 -10.95 -0.13
C CYS A 137 -14.52 -9.53 0.19
N ASN A 138 -14.06 -8.55 -0.58
CA ASN A 138 -14.48 -7.17 -0.43
C ASN A 138 -15.97 -6.99 -0.84
N GLN A 139 -16.73 -6.31 0.02
CA GLN A 139 -18.13 -5.95 -0.24
C GLN A 139 -18.40 -4.44 -0.07
N VAL A 140 -17.36 -3.66 0.23
CA VAL A 140 -17.51 -2.27 0.72
C VAL A 140 -16.75 -1.28 -0.16
N PHE A 141 -15.60 -1.66 -0.68
CA PHE A 141 -14.77 -0.80 -1.52
C PHE A 141 -15.06 -1.01 -3.01
N ASN A 142 -14.62 -0.07 -3.84
CA ASN A 142 -14.91 -0.07 -5.28
C ASN A 142 -14.15 -1.17 -6.05
N LEU A 143 -12.98 -1.58 -5.58
CA LEU A 143 -12.19 -2.64 -6.21
C LEU A 143 -12.77 -4.01 -5.85
N GLU A 144 -13.02 -4.88 -6.82
CA GLU A 144 -13.50 -6.24 -6.54
C GLU A 144 -12.58 -7.00 -5.58
N LEU A 145 -11.27 -6.89 -5.80
CA LEU A 145 -10.23 -7.39 -4.90
C LEU A 145 -9.54 -6.21 -4.22
N ASP A 146 -9.94 -5.92 -2.98
CA ASP A 146 -9.42 -4.76 -2.24
C ASP A 146 -8.66 -5.17 -0.97
N GLN A 147 -7.34 -5.26 -1.11
CA GLN A 147 -6.39 -5.51 -0.03
C GLN A 147 -6.12 -4.30 0.88
N SER A 148 -6.96 -3.27 0.84
CA SER A 148 -6.78 -2.07 1.66
C SER A 148 -6.94 -2.35 3.14
N VAL A 149 -6.13 -1.64 3.92
CA VAL A 149 -6.27 -1.51 5.36
C VAL A 149 -6.56 -0.05 5.66
N VAL A 150 -7.59 0.19 6.46
CA VAL A 150 -7.95 1.53 6.92
C VAL A 150 -7.53 1.63 8.38
N VAL A 151 -6.79 2.68 8.71
CA VAL A 151 -6.39 2.98 10.08
C VAL A 151 -7.04 4.30 10.48
N ASP A 152 -8.00 4.22 11.39
CA ASP A 152 -8.64 5.38 12.00
C ASP A 152 -8.06 5.60 13.41
N HIS A 153 -7.55 6.80 13.68
CA HIS A 153 -7.00 7.13 14.98
C HIS A 153 -8.11 7.69 15.88
N GLY A 154 -8.70 6.80 16.67
CA GLY A 154 -9.64 7.17 17.70
C GLY A 154 -8.97 8.01 18.80
N ARG A 155 -9.67 9.05 19.27
CA ARG A 155 -9.20 9.86 20.40
C ARG A 155 -9.62 9.23 21.75
N PRO A 156 -8.75 9.17 22.77
CA PRO A 156 -7.29 9.29 22.71
C PRO A 156 -6.58 7.91 22.65
N TYR A 157 -5.43 7.84 21.97
CA TYR A 157 -4.47 6.72 21.99
C TYR A 157 -4.92 5.36 21.42
N ARG A 158 -5.85 5.34 20.46
CA ARG A 158 -6.26 4.10 19.79
C ARG A 158 -6.16 4.23 18.28
N ALA A 159 -5.63 3.19 17.64
CA ALA A 159 -5.76 2.98 16.20
C ALA A 159 -6.74 1.85 15.97
N HIS A 160 -7.85 2.16 15.29
CA HIS A 160 -8.83 1.22 14.79
C HIS A 160 -8.42 0.80 13.39
N ILE A 161 -8.02 -0.45 13.27
CA ILE A 161 -7.58 -1.07 12.02
C ILE A 161 -8.76 -1.83 11.45
N PHE A 162 -9.15 -1.53 10.22
CA PHE A 162 -10.23 -2.17 9.49
C PHE A 162 -9.72 -2.71 8.16
N PHE A 163 -10.17 -3.90 7.76
CA PHE A 163 -9.82 -4.53 6.49
C PHE A 163 -11.00 -5.40 6.01
N GLN A 164 -10.94 -5.88 4.77
CA GLN A 164 -11.92 -6.85 4.26
C GLN A 164 -11.35 -8.26 4.34
N TRP A 165 -12.21 -9.25 4.54
CA TRP A 165 -11.76 -10.65 4.61
C TRP A 165 -11.09 -11.08 3.30
N ALA A 166 -10.10 -11.96 3.43
CA ALA A 166 -9.41 -12.57 2.30
C ALA A 166 -10.28 -13.66 1.69
N ASN A 167 -9.89 -14.08 0.49
CA ASN A 167 -10.40 -15.27 -0.16
C ASN A 167 -9.25 -16.22 -0.48
N GLN A 168 -9.57 -17.42 -0.94
CA GLN A 168 -8.60 -18.39 -1.43
C GLN A 168 -8.37 -18.22 -2.93
N ALA A 169 -7.10 -18.26 -3.34
CA ALA A 169 -6.76 -18.37 -4.74
C ALA A 169 -7.07 -19.78 -5.28
N THR A 170 -7.36 -19.87 -6.57
CA THR A 170 -7.61 -21.12 -7.30
C THR A 170 -6.64 -21.25 -8.46
N PRO A 171 -6.41 -22.46 -9.00
CA PRO A 171 -5.63 -22.63 -10.23
C PRO A 171 -6.10 -21.71 -11.36
N GLN A 172 -5.21 -21.40 -12.30
CA GLN A 172 -5.58 -20.60 -13.46
C GLN A 172 -6.74 -21.28 -14.22
N ARG A 173 -7.72 -20.49 -14.68
CA ARG A 173 -8.98 -20.91 -15.35
C ARG A 173 -10.12 -21.37 -14.43
N GLU A 174 -9.89 -21.39 -13.12
CA GLU A 174 -10.97 -21.56 -12.15
C GLU A 174 -11.40 -20.20 -11.60
N ASP A 175 -12.71 -20.05 -11.40
CA ASP A 175 -13.26 -18.88 -10.74
C ASP A 175 -12.80 -18.84 -9.28
N LEU A 176 -12.79 -17.63 -8.71
CA LEU A 176 -12.61 -17.50 -7.27
C LEU A 176 -13.82 -18.10 -6.55
N PRO A 177 -13.61 -18.81 -5.45
CA PRO A 177 -14.70 -19.42 -4.72
C PRO A 177 -15.54 -18.37 -3.99
N LYS A 178 -16.78 -18.72 -3.68
CA LYS A 178 -17.70 -17.85 -2.95
C LYS A 178 -17.21 -17.58 -1.53
N CYS A 179 -17.36 -16.34 -1.07
CA CYS A 179 -16.91 -15.88 0.23
C CYS A 179 -17.64 -16.51 1.41
N GLU A 180 -18.86 -17.00 1.20
CA GLU A 180 -19.67 -17.67 2.21
C GLU A 180 -19.29 -19.15 2.40
N ASN A 181 -18.28 -19.65 1.66
CA ASN A 181 -17.82 -21.01 1.79
C ASN A 181 -17.14 -21.24 3.16
N SER A 182 -17.81 -22.00 4.03
CA SER A 182 -17.35 -22.27 5.40
C SER A 182 -16.00 -22.96 5.47
N GLN A 183 -15.65 -23.80 4.50
CA GLN A 183 -14.36 -24.48 4.46
C GLN A 183 -13.22 -23.47 4.20
N ILE A 184 -13.44 -22.52 3.30
CA ILE A 184 -12.48 -21.45 3.00
C ILE A 184 -12.31 -20.54 4.21
N ILE A 185 -13.43 -20.11 4.80
CA ILE A 185 -13.44 -19.29 6.01
C ILE A 185 -12.62 -19.97 7.13
N ALA A 186 -12.83 -21.26 7.36
CA ALA A 186 -12.13 -22.01 8.41
C ALA A 186 -10.61 -22.17 8.16
N ASN A 187 -10.21 -22.15 6.88
CA ASN A 187 -8.82 -22.33 6.45
C ASN A 187 -7.98 -21.05 6.48
N LEU A 188 -8.60 -19.89 6.71
CA LEU A 188 -7.90 -18.60 6.76
C LEU A 188 -7.68 -18.14 8.20
N GLU A 189 -6.45 -17.76 8.51
CA GLU A 189 -6.04 -17.18 9.79
C GLU A 189 -5.37 -15.83 9.54
N TYR A 190 -5.72 -14.84 10.35
CA TYR A 190 -5.20 -13.49 10.23
C TYR A 190 -4.34 -13.16 11.43
N GLU A 191 -3.26 -12.44 11.20
CA GLU A 191 -2.37 -11.96 12.25
C GLU A 191 -2.10 -10.47 12.04
N VAL A 192 -2.32 -9.68 13.08
CA VAL A 192 -2.11 -8.22 13.01
C VAL A 192 -0.78 -7.90 13.68
N TYR A 193 0.08 -7.21 12.93
CA TYR A 193 1.40 -6.80 13.37
C TYR A 193 1.54 -5.28 13.41
N VAL A 194 2.32 -4.81 14.36
CA VAL A 194 2.70 -3.40 14.50
C VAL A 194 4.21 -3.27 14.59
N TYR A 195 4.76 -2.33 13.83
CA TYR A 195 6.13 -1.87 13.97
C TYR A 195 6.12 -0.40 14.39
N PHE A 196 6.55 -0.11 15.62
CA PHE A 196 6.64 1.27 16.11
C PHE A 196 7.92 1.92 15.59
N MET A 197 7.76 3.06 14.91
CA MET A 197 8.89 3.87 14.45
C MET A 197 9.57 4.55 15.65
N GLN A 198 10.77 5.08 15.42
CA GLN A 198 11.44 5.93 16.40
C GLN A 198 10.57 7.16 16.68
N GLY A 199 10.31 7.44 17.97
CA GLY A 199 9.53 8.61 18.37
C GLY A 199 10.21 9.90 17.91
N ARG A 200 9.40 10.90 17.53
CA ARG A 200 9.84 12.23 17.06
C ARG A 200 10.63 12.26 15.74
N ASP A 201 10.90 11.11 15.12
CA ASP A 201 11.45 11.07 13.77
C ASP A 201 10.33 11.12 12.73
N LEU A 202 10.12 12.32 12.17
CA LEU A 202 9.14 12.58 11.12
C LEU A 202 9.78 12.65 9.72
N SER A 203 11.02 12.16 9.56
CA SER A 203 11.70 12.19 8.27
C SER A 203 11.09 11.18 7.28
N GLU A 204 10.97 11.60 6.01
CA GLU A 204 10.46 10.75 4.93
C GLU A 204 11.29 9.47 4.76
N VAL A 205 12.62 9.58 4.93
CA VAL A 205 13.56 8.45 4.82
C VAL A 205 13.28 7.40 5.91
N SER A 206 13.11 7.81 7.16
CA SER A 206 12.83 6.87 8.26
C SER A 206 11.44 6.24 8.12
N PHE A 207 10.45 7.01 7.66
CA PHE A 207 9.12 6.49 7.36
C PHE A 207 9.17 5.39 6.29
N LEU A 208 9.76 5.68 5.12
CA LEU A 208 9.82 4.72 4.01
C LEU A 208 10.62 3.47 4.40
N ARG A 209 11.71 3.62 5.16
CA ARG A 209 12.48 2.48 5.68
C ARG A 209 11.66 1.63 6.65
N ALA A 210 10.86 2.25 7.52
CA ALA A 210 9.99 1.52 8.44
C ALA A 210 8.91 0.74 7.68
N VAL A 211 8.28 1.36 6.66
CA VAL A 211 7.31 0.68 5.80
C VAL A 211 7.95 -0.50 5.07
N GLN A 212 9.14 -0.30 4.49
CA GLN A 212 9.87 -1.35 3.76
C GLN A 212 10.18 -2.60 4.59
N ARG A 213 10.28 -2.47 5.92
CA ARG A 213 10.49 -3.60 6.86
C ARG A 213 9.23 -4.45 7.09
N MET A 214 8.08 -4.03 6.57
CA MET A 214 6.79 -4.64 6.89
C MET A 214 5.99 -4.99 5.61
N LEU A 215 6.63 -5.07 4.44
CA LEU A 215 5.95 -5.29 3.16
C LEU A 215 5.68 -6.77 2.84
N ARG A 216 6.62 -7.65 3.17
CA ARG A 216 6.55 -9.09 2.85
C ARG A 216 6.18 -9.91 4.07
N PRO A 217 5.47 -11.05 3.92
CA PRO A 217 5.07 -11.89 5.05
C PRO A 217 6.21 -12.24 6.01
N GLU A 218 7.36 -12.63 5.47
CA GLU A 218 8.55 -12.98 6.23
C GLU A 218 9.16 -11.77 6.96
N ASP A 219 9.17 -10.59 6.33
CA ASP A 219 9.70 -9.37 6.94
C ASP A 219 8.78 -8.89 8.07
N VAL A 220 7.47 -8.97 7.87
CA VAL A 220 6.47 -8.63 8.89
C VAL A 220 6.64 -9.50 10.13
N ALA A 221 6.79 -10.80 9.95
CA ALA A 221 7.01 -11.72 11.07
C ALA A 221 8.38 -11.51 11.75
N ALA A 222 9.41 -11.12 10.99
CA ALA A 222 10.76 -10.89 11.52
C ALA A 222 10.94 -9.56 12.24
N HIS A 223 10.22 -8.51 11.82
CA HIS A 223 10.41 -7.14 12.31
C HIS A 223 9.24 -6.62 13.13
N GLY A 224 8.02 -7.07 12.86
CA GLY A 224 6.82 -6.61 13.54
C GLY A 224 6.61 -7.28 14.89
N THR A 225 5.83 -6.62 15.75
CA THR A 225 5.25 -7.23 16.96
C THR A 225 3.86 -7.75 16.64
N LYS A 226 3.65 -9.06 16.76
CA LYS A 226 2.31 -9.67 16.65
C LYS A 226 1.43 -9.17 17.81
N ILE A 227 0.31 -8.54 17.50
CA ILE A 227 -0.62 -8.01 18.49
C ILE A 227 -1.74 -9.02 18.80
N CYS A 228 -2.34 -9.59 17.76
CA CYS A 228 -3.40 -10.57 17.90
C CYS A 228 -3.50 -11.47 16.67
N SER A 229 -4.29 -12.54 16.81
CA SER A 229 -4.73 -13.36 15.69
C SER A 229 -6.26 -13.31 15.61
N LEU A 230 -6.80 -13.45 14.41
CA LEU A 230 -8.23 -13.47 14.13
C LEU A 230 -8.54 -14.63 13.20
N THR A 231 -9.77 -15.12 13.29
CA THR A 231 -10.37 -16.02 12.31
C THR A 231 -11.70 -15.44 11.88
N ASN A 232 -12.03 -15.57 10.60
CA ASN A 232 -13.37 -15.22 10.14
C ASN A 232 -14.39 -16.24 10.69
N GLY A 233 -15.55 -15.77 11.11
CA GLY A 233 -16.58 -16.56 11.76
C GLY A 233 -17.86 -15.74 11.93
N PRO A 234 -18.98 -16.35 12.37
CA PRO A 234 -20.31 -15.73 12.32
C PRO A 234 -20.44 -14.39 13.07
N THR A 235 -19.64 -14.18 14.11
CA THR A 235 -19.62 -12.96 14.93
C THR A 235 -18.31 -12.18 14.80
N ALA A 236 -17.39 -12.64 13.95
CA ALA A 236 -16.08 -12.03 13.79
C ALA A 236 -16.21 -10.71 13.04
N LYS A 237 -15.40 -9.74 13.45
CA LYS A 237 -15.22 -8.48 12.73
C LYS A 237 -13.79 -8.41 12.23
N SER A 238 -13.60 -7.96 11.00
CA SER A 238 -12.30 -7.66 10.41
C SER A 238 -11.80 -6.29 10.91
N GLN A 239 -11.84 -6.12 12.22
CA GLN A 239 -11.49 -4.89 12.90
C GLN A 239 -10.72 -5.19 14.20
N VAL A 240 -9.63 -4.47 14.41
CA VAL A 240 -8.80 -4.56 15.62
C VAL A 240 -8.55 -3.16 16.16
N SER A 241 -8.49 -3.03 17.48
CA SER A 241 -8.06 -1.80 18.13
C SER A 241 -6.71 -2.03 18.79
N VAL A 242 -5.74 -1.20 18.47
CA VAL A 242 -4.39 -1.25 19.05
C VAL A 242 -4.04 0.08 19.69
N THR A 243 -3.15 0.07 20.67
CA THR A 243 -2.67 1.30 21.30
C THR A 243 -1.84 2.11 20.31
N ALA A 244 -2.13 3.40 20.22
CA ALA A 244 -1.35 4.38 19.47
C ALA A 244 -0.69 5.36 20.45
N ARG A 245 0.54 5.80 20.15
CA ARG A 245 1.25 6.80 20.95
C ARG A 245 1.36 8.10 20.17
N GLU A 246 1.11 9.22 20.83
CA GLU A 246 1.29 10.55 20.24
C GLU A 246 2.75 10.77 19.82
N ALA A 247 2.95 11.51 18.73
CA ALA A 247 4.26 11.82 18.15
C ALA A 247 5.16 10.59 17.85
N GLN A 248 4.56 9.40 17.73
CA GLN A 248 5.23 8.19 17.30
C GLN A 248 4.51 7.59 16.08
N GLY A 249 5.25 7.43 14.98
CA GLY A 249 4.75 6.70 13.83
C GLY A 249 4.63 5.21 14.11
N ALA A 250 3.67 4.55 13.49
CA ALA A 250 3.58 3.10 13.46
C ALA A 250 3.32 2.59 12.05
N VAL A 251 3.80 1.39 11.78
CA VAL A 251 3.51 0.64 10.55
C VAL A 251 2.66 -0.56 10.92
N TYR A 252 1.47 -0.62 10.34
CA TYR A 252 0.48 -1.67 10.54
C TYR A 252 0.49 -2.61 9.34
N SER A 253 0.62 -3.91 9.60
CA SER A 253 0.53 -4.93 8.56
C SER A 253 -0.34 -6.08 9.03
N ILE A 254 -1.08 -6.66 8.10
CA ILE A 254 -1.97 -7.80 8.36
C ILE A 254 -1.50 -8.93 7.48
N LEU A 255 -1.16 -10.05 8.10
CA LEU A 255 -0.90 -11.30 7.41
C LEU A 255 -2.18 -12.10 7.37
N VAL A 256 -2.48 -12.66 6.21
CA VAL A 256 -3.42 -13.77 6.11
C VAL A 256 -2.65 -15.01 5.72
N ARG A 257 -2.90 -16.11 6.42
CA ARG A 257 -2.30 -17.42 6.20
C ARG A 257 -3.37 -18.43 5.82
N ARG A 258 -3.06 -19.25 4.83
CA ARG A 258 -3.80 -20.47 4.52
C ARG A 258 -3.26 -21.62 5.35
N LYS A 259 -4.11 -22.24 6.16
CA LYS A 259 -3.70 -23.31 7.09
C LYS A 259 -3.32 -24.61 6.38
N ASP A 260 -3.96 -24.89 5.26
CA ASP A 260 -3.78 -26.10 4.46
C ASP A 260 -2.45 -26.13 3.72
N THR A 261 -2.02 -24.99 3.17
CA THR A 261 -0.77 -24.87 2.41
C THR A 261 0.37 -24.29 3.26
N GLY A 262 0.04 -23.54 4.31
CA GLY A 262 1.01 -22.77 5.11
C GLY A 262 1.47 -21.47 4.45
N HIS A 263 1.01 -21.14 3.24
CA HIS A 263 1.37 -19.92 2.53
C HIS A 263 0.63 -18.70 3.11
N SER A 264 1.30 -17.56 3.07
CA SER A 264 0.81 -16.29 3.60
C SER A 264 0.88 -15.18 2.56
N ALA A 265 -0.02 -14.21 2.68
CA ALA A 265 0.01 -12.96 1.91
C ALA A 265 -0.19 -11.76 2.85
N THR A 266 0.36 -10.61 2.46
CA THR A 266 0.25 -9.35 3.18
C THR A 266 -0.88 -8.51 2.60
N TYR A 267 -1.69 -7.90 3.46
CA TYR A 267 -2.52 -6.77 3.06
C TYR A 267 -1.66 -5.54 2.76
N THR A 268 -2.27 -4.48 2.22
CA THR A 268 -1.57 -3.19 2.03
C THR A 268 -1.06 -2.68 3.38
N THR A 269 0.25 -2.53 3.48
CA THR A 269 0.89 -2.04 4.70
C THR A 269 0.62 -0.55 4.89
N ILE A 270 0.26 -0.14 6.10
CA ILE A 270 -0.08 1.26 6.40
C ILE A 270 0.96 1.84 7.35
N GLY A 271 1.78 2.75 6.85
CA GLY A 271 2.53 3.67 7.70
C GLY A 271 1.67 4.87 8.06
N ALA A 272 1.49 5.14 9.36
CA ALA A 272 0.72 6.28 9.83
C ALA A 272 1.29 6.87 11.12
N TYR A 273 0.82 8.07 11.46
CA TYR A 273 1.12 8.77 12.70
C TYR A 273 -0.19 9.05 13.43
N ALA A 274 -0.17 8.97 14.76
CA ALA A 274 -1.33 9.28 15.60
C ALA A 274 -1.61 10.79 15.74
N CYS A 275 -1.18 11.59 14.75
CA CYS A 275 -1.19 13.04 14.72
C CYS A 275 -1.11 13.51 13.26
N ASN A 276 -1.54 14.75 12.98
CA ASN A 276 -1.42 15.33 11.66
C ASN A 276 -0.06 16.03 11.48
N ILE A 277 0.83 15.44 10.66
CA ILE A 277 2.16 16.00 10.38
C ILE A 277 2.06 17.35 9.65
N ASP A 278 1.12 17.47 8.70
CA ASP A 278 1.01 18.67 7.88
C ASP A 278 0.39 19.84 8.63
N ALA A 279 -0.42 19.57 9.66
CA ALA A 279 -0.94 20.57 10.59
C ALA A 279 0.03 20.89 11.76
N GLY A 280 1.19 20.22 11.83
CA GLY A 280 2.18 20.43 12.90
C GLY A 280 1.83 19.78 14.24
N GLU A 281 0.72 19.03 14.32
CA GLU A 281 0.21 18.40 15.55
C GLU A 281 1.10 17.28 16.10
N CYS A 282 2.09 16.83 15.32
CA CYS A 282 3.04 15.80 15.73
C CYS A 282 4.23 16.33 16.56
N SER A 283 4.30 17.64 16.76
CA SER A 283 5.31 18.28 17.61
C SER A 283 4.73 18.40 19.01
N LEU A 284 5.30 17.67 19.97
CA LEU A 284 5.05 17.95 21.39
C LEU A 284 5.96 19.13 21.75
N ASP A 285 5.39 20.32 21.90
CA ASP A 285 6.07 21.46 22.55
C ASP A 285 6.52 21.07 23.98
#